data_AF-X0TVD5-F1
#
_entry.id   AF-X0TVD5-F1
#
_cell.length_a   1.000
_cell.length_b   1.000
_cell.length_c   1.000
_cell.angle_alpha   90.00
_cell.angle_beta   90.00
_cell.angle_gamma   90.00
#
_symmetry.space_group_name_H-M   'P 1'
#
loop_
_entity.id
_entity.type
_entity.pdbx_description
1 polymer ?
#
loop_
_entity_poly.entity_id
_entity_poly.type
_entity_poly.pdbx_seq_one_letter_code
_entity_poly.pdbx_strand_id
1 'polypeptide(L)'
;IDPLALATLDEAEMRSGWAEVIKAGMIGSPSLFEHLEERGDKPLLSIRRHSSVQVIAEAIRVKVAIVEEDPYESGRRAVLNLGHTFGHALEVLSGFTLRHGEAVSIGMVAATRTAVALGLCDEAVEGRLPALLQRFGLPTRYEGYEP
;
A
#
# COMPACT_ATOMS: atom_id res chain seq x y z
N ILE A 1 1.49 -19.96 1.18
CA ILE A 1 0.41 -19.12 1.76
C ILE A 1 -0.90 -19.81 1.44
N ASP A 2 -1.69 -20.17 2.44
CA ASP A 2 -3.05 -20.71 2.24
C ASP A 2 -4.06 -19.56 2.23
N PRO A 3 -4.70 -19.24 1.09
CA PRO A 3 -5.68 -18.15 1.01
C PRO A 3 -6.93 -18.37 1.87
N LEU A 4 -7.24 -19.61 2.27
CA LEU A 4 -8.40 -19.90 3.12
C LEU A 4 -8.23 -19.35 4.54
N ALA A 5 -7.00 -19.18 5.00
CA ALA A 5 -6.71 -18.56 6.31
C ALA A 5 -7.24 -17.11 6.40
N LEU A 6 -7.42 -16.45 5.26
CA LEU A 6 -7.95 -15.09 5.18
C LEU A 6 -9.48 -15.03 5.32
N ALA A 7 -10.17 -16.18 5.30
CA ALA A 7 -11.64 -16.23 5.37
C ALA A 7 -12.21 -15.83 6.75
N THR A 8 -11.37 -15.86 7.79
CA THR A 8 -11.71 -15.47 9.18
C THR A 8 -11.02 -14.18 9.62
N LEU A 9 -10.29 -13.51 8.72
CA LEU A 9 -9.57 -12.29 9.05
C LEU A 9 -10.56 -11.11 9.16
N ASP A 10 -10.39 -10.28 10.19
CA ASP A 10 -11.18 -9.06 10.35
C ASP A 10 -11.06 -8.17 9.12
N GLU A 11 -12.17 -7.58 8.67
CA GLU A 11 -12.21 -6.73 7.48
C GLU A 11 -11.23 -5.55 7.57
N ALA A 12 -10.98 -5.05 8.78
CA ALA A 12 -10.04 -3.97 9.00
C ALA A 12 -8.57 -4.40 8.82
N GLU A 13 -8.21 -5.62 9.22
CA GLU A 13 -6.88 -6.19 8.95
C GLU A 13 -6.72 -6.54 7.47
N MET A 14 -7.79 -7.04 6.84
CA MET A 14 -7.81 -7.26 5.39
C MET A 14 -7.52 -5.96 4.63
N ARG A 15 -8.25 -4.90 4.98
CA ARG A 15 -8.06 -3.56 4.44
C ARG A 15 -6.63 -3.05 4.67
N SER A 16 -6.11 -3.21 5.89
CA SER A 16 -4.72 -2.85 6.24
C SER A 16 -3.72 -3.52 5.27
N GLY A 17 -3.88 -4.82 4.98
CA GLY A 17 -3.03 -5.55 4.05
C GLY A 17 -3.05 -5.03 2.61
N TRP A 18 -4.15 -4.42 2.14
CA TRP A 18 -4.24 -3.86 0.79
C TRP A 18 -3.29 -2.67 0.55
N ALA A 19 -2.89 -1.95 1.61
CA ALA A 19 -1.91 -0.87 1.49
C ALA A 19 -0.59 -1.36 0.91
N GLU A 20 -0.13 -2.54 1.36
CA GLU A 20 1.11 -3.18 0.92
C GLU A 20 1.01 -3.68 -0.53
N VAL A 21 -0.17 -4.17 -0.94
CA VAL A 21 -0.42 -4.59 -2.33
C VAL A 21 -0.40 -3.39 -3.28
N ILE A 22 -1.01 -2.27 -2.88
CA ILE A 22 -0.97 -1.02 -3.65
C ILE A 22 0.46 -0.49 -3.74
N LYS A 23 1.22 -0.53 -2.63
CA LYS A 23 2.65 -0.16 -2.59
C LYS A 23 3.46 -0.99 -3.58
N ALA A 24 3.24 -2.30 -3.67
CA ALA A 24 3.91 -3.16 -4.64
C ALA A 24 3.65 -2.70 -6.09
N GLY A 25 2.42 -2.30 -6.40
CA GLY A 25 2.10 -1.70 -7.70
C GLY A 25 2.92 -0.44 -7.99
N MET A 26 2.99 0.47 -7.01
CA MET A 26 3.75 1.72 -7.17
C MET A 26 5.25 1.52 -7.40
N ILE A 27 5.88 0.57 -6.71
CA ILE A 27 7.35 0.47 -6.68
C ILE A 27 7.94 -0.51 -7.70
N GLY A 28 7.10 -1.37 -8.29
CA GLY A 28 7.60 -2.44 -9.15
C GLY A 28 6.60 -3.14 -10.06
N SER A 29 5.31 -2.78 -10.08
CA SER A 29 4.36 -3.29 -11.09
C SER A 29 3.30 -2.24 -11.47
N PRO A 30 3.57 -1.39 -12.48
CA PRO A 30 2.57 -0.47 -13.00
C PRO A 30 1.28 -1.16 -13.45
N SER A 31 1.39 -2.36 -14.05
CA SER A 31 0.23 -3.17 -14.43
C SER A 31 -0.62 -3.61 -13.24
N LEU A 32 -0.01 -3.93 -12.09
CA LEU A 32 -0.74 -4.21 -10.85
C LEU A 32 -1.48 -2.96 -10.38
N PHE A 33 -0.82 -1.79 -10.41
CA PHE A 33 -1.43 -0.53 -10.00
C PHE A 33 -2.65 -0.19 -10.88
N GLU A 34 -2.50 -0.26 -12.20
CA GLU A 34 -3.57 -0.04 -13.17
C GLU A 34 -4.70 -1.07 -13.00
N HIS A 35 -4.37 -2.34 -12.75
CA HIS A 35 -5.37 -3.38 -12.48
C HIS A 35 -6.21 -3.09 -11.24
N LEU A 36 -5.58 -2.57 -10.17
CA LEU A 36 -6.27 -2.17 -8.95
C LEU A 36 -7.14 -0.91 -9.18
N GLU A 37 -6.69 0.02 -10.05
CA GLU A 37 -7.49 1.18 -10.47
C GLU A 37 -8.70 0.78 -11.33
N GLU A 38 -8.61 -0.25 -12.16
CA GLU A 38 -9.77 -0.68 -12.95
C GLU A 38 -10.80 -1.44 -12.09
N ARG A 39 -10.32 -2.25 -11.15
CA ARG A 39 -11.16 -3.23 -10.42
C ARG A 39 -11.45 -2.93 -8.96
N GLY A 40 -10.99 -1.78 -8.46
CA GLY A 40 -11.11 -1.32 -7.07
C GLY A 40 -12.53 -1.00 -6.58
N ASP A 41 -13.53 -1.81 -6.94
CA ASP A 41 -14.84 -1.81 -6.30
C ASP A 41 -14.98 -3.06 -5.41
N LYS A 42 -16.02 -3.07 -4.55
CA LYS A 42 -16.38 -4.08 -3.52
C LYS A 42 -15.97 -5.56 -3.76
N PRO A 43 -15.94 -6.12 -4.99
CA PRO A 43 -15.39 -7.44 -5.30
C PRO A 43 -14.04 -7.88 -4.69
N LEU A 44 -13.02 -7.01 -4.58
CA LEU A 44 -11.67 -7.45 -4.20
C LEU A 44 -11.47 -7.61 -2.67
N LEU A 45 -12.34 -6.99 -1.87
CA LEU A 45 -12.32 -7.10 -0.41
C LEU A 45 -12.82 -8.48 0.09
N SER A 46 -13.43 -9.28 -0.79
CA SER A 46 -13.82 -10.66 -0.47
C SER A 46 -12.74 -11.63 -0.95
N ILE A 47 -11.98 -12.22 -0.01
CA ILE A 47 -10.94 -13.21 -0.34
C ILE A 47 -11.49 -14.48 -1.03
N ARG A 48 -12.81 -14.69 -0.99
CA ARG A 48 -13.49 -15.85 -1.55
C ARG A 48 -13.48 -15.89 -3.09
N ARG A 49 -12.86 -14.90 -3.75
CA ARG A 49 -12.71 -14.85 -5.20
C ARG A 49 -11.28 -15.16 -5.59
N HIS A 50 -11.12 -16.09 -6.54
CA HIS A 50 -9.82 -16.46 -7.12
C HIS A 50 -9.00 -15.27 -7.61
N SER A 51 -9.65 -14.16 -8.00
CA SER A 51 -8.99 -12.93 -8.44
C SER A 51 -8.10 -12.30 -7.35
N SER A 52 -8.51 -12.30 -6.08
CA SER A 52 -7.72 -11.67 -5.01
C SER A 52 -6.41 -12.43 -4.75
N VAL A 53 -6.43 -13.77 -4.92
CA VAL A 53 -5.23 -14.62 -4.78
C VAL A 53 -4.19 -14.29 -5.84
N GLN A 54 -4.62 -14.06 -7.10
CA GLN A 54 -3.71 -13.72 -8.20
C GLN A 54 -3.03 -12.37 -7.97
N VAL A 55 -3.81 -11.37 -7.52
CA VAL A 55 -3.32 -10.03 -7.19
C VAL A 55 -2.30 -10.08 -6.03
N ILE A 56 -2.59 -10.82 -4.97
CA ILE A 56 -1.65 -11.02 -3.85
C ILE A 56 -0.38 -11.72 -4.35
N ALA A 57 -0.51 -12.75 -5.20
CA ALA A 57 0.64 -13.44 -5.75
C ALA A 57 1.52 -12.52 -6.61
N GLU A 58 0.93 -11.60 -7.38
CA GLU A 58 1.69 -10.59 -8.13
C GLU A 58 2.44 -9.62 -7.20
N ALA A 59 1.79 -9.10 -6.17
CA ALA A 59 2.46 -8.25 -5.18
C ALA A 59 3.64 -8.97 -4.49
N ILE A 60 3.49 -10.27 -4.19
CA ILE A 60 4.58 -11.09 -3.64
C ILE A 60 5.72 -11.20 -4.65
N ARG A 61 5.43 -11.43 -5.94
CA ARG A 61 6.48 -11.50 -6.98
C ARG A 61 7.28 -10.21 -7.09
N VAL A 62 6.62 -9.04 -6.97
CA VAL A 62 7.33 -7.75 -6.92
C VAL A 62 8.32 -7.71 -5.76
N LYS A 63 7.88 -8.08 -4.55
CA LYS A 63 8.77 -8.12 -3.38
C LYS A 63 9.91 -9.12 -3.55
N VAL A 64 9.63 -10.32 -4.06
CA VAL A 64 10.64 -11.35 -4.33
C VAL A 64 11.70 -10.81 -5.28
N ALA A 65 11.30 -10.24 -6.42
CA ALA A 65 12.25 -9.70 -7.39
C ALA A 65 13.14 -8.59 -6.79
N ILE A 66 12.56 -7.67 -6.02
CA ILE A 66 13.32 -6.59 -5.36
C ILE A 66 14.30 -7.14 -4.32
N VAL A 67 13.90 -8.15 -3.55
CA VAL A 67 14.78 -8.77 -2.53
C VAL A 67 15.87 -9.63 -3.17
N GLU A 68 15.58 -10.32 -4.27
CA GLU A 68 16.57 -11.08 -5.03
C GLU A 68 17.63 -10.16 -5.67
N GLU A 69 17.24 -8.96 -6.10
CA GLU A 69 18.14 -7.95 -6.63
C GLU A 69 19.07 -7.35 -5.55
N ASP A 70 18.57 -7.17 -4.32
CA ASP A 70 19.32 -6.56 -3.21
C ASP A 70 19.06 -7.27 -1.87
N PRO A 71 19.62 -8.48 -1.66
CA PRO A 71 19.32 -9.31 -0.49
C PRO A 71 19.83 -8.73 0.83
N TYR A 72 20.83 -7.85 0.77
CA TYR A 72 21.49 -7.24 1.94
C TYR A 72 21.06 -5.79 2.20
N GLU A 73 20.05 -5.28 1.48
CA GLU A 73 19.48 -3.94 1.68
C GLU A 73 20.51 -2.81 1.55
N SER A 74 21.26 -2.85 0.45
CA SER A 74 22.34 -1.90 0.13
C SER A 74 21.92 -0.81 -0.88
N GLY A 75 20.72 -0.89 -1.45
CA GLY A 75 20.20 0.08 -2.41
C GLY A 75 18.74 -0.18 -2.76
N ARG A 76 18.49 -0.95 -3.82
CA ARG A 76 17.16 -1.11 -4.44
C ARG A 76 16.09 -1.53 -3.44
N ARG A 77 16.41 -2.38 -2.45
CA ARG A 77 15.42 -2.90 -1.50
C ARG A 77 14.78 -1.82 -0.63
N ALA A 78 15.43 -0.66 -0.46
CA ALA A 78 14.88 0.47 0.29
C ALA A 78 13.53 0.97 -0.25
N VAL A 79 13.20 0.73 -1.52
CA VAL A 79 11.90 1.11 -2.10
C VAL A 79 10.72 0.38 -1.47
N LEU A 80 10.94 -0.78 -0.83
CA LEU A 80 9.91 -1.47 -0.05
C LEU A 80 9.42 -0.63 1.13
N ASN A 81 10.20 0.37 1.55
CA ASN A 81 9.87 1.28 2.65
C ASN A 81 9.10 2.53 2.17
N LEU A 82 8.58 2.57 0.94
CA LEU A 82 7.70 3.65 0.48
C LEU A 82 6.57 3.86 1.50
N GLY A 83 6.42 5.11 1.96
CA GLY A 83 5.46 5.52 2.98
C GLY A 83 5.81 5.15 4.42
N HIS A 84 6.78 4.27 4.69
CA HIS A 84 7.06 3.76 6.04
C HIS A 84 7.69 4.81 6.96
N THR A 85 8.50 5.73 6.42
CA THR A 85 9.10 6.81 7.24
C THR A 85 8.01 7.66 7.91
N PHE A 86 6.99 8.04 7.15
CA PHE A 86 5.84 8.78 7.68
C PHE A 86 4.89 7.86 8.48
N GLY A 87 4.67 6.64 7.98
CA GLY A 87 3.79 5.65 8.61
C GLY A 87 4.22 5.32 10.03
N HIS A 88 5.50 4.99 10.26
CA HIS A 88 5.99 4.70 11.61
C HIS A 88 5.86 5.89 12.55
N ALA A 89 6.03 7.12 12.07
CA ALA A 89 5.78 8.32 12.88
C ALA A 89 4.31 8.43 13.29
N LEU A 90 3.38 8.14 12.37
CA LEU A 90 1.94 8.16 12.64
C LEU A 90 1.49 7.03 13.57
N GLU A 91 2.07 5.83 13.47
CA GLU A 91 1.84 4.74 14.42
C GLU A 91 2.17 5.19 15.84
N VAL A 92 3.35 5.80 16.03
CA VAL A 92 3.77 6.31 17.35
C VAL A 92 2.87 7.45 17.83
N LEU A 93 2.59 8.45 16.98
CA LEU A 93 1.77 9.61 17.33
C LEU A 93 0.32 9.24 17.65
N SER A 94 -0.21 8.21 16.99
CA SER A 94 -1.56 7.70 17.25
C SER A 94 -1.64 6.80 18.48
N GLY A 95 -0.52 6.51 19.15
CA GLY A 95 -0.47 5.53 20.23
C GLY A 95 -0.80 4.11 19.75
N PHE A 96 -0.41 3.78 18.52
CA PHE A 96 -0.68 2.50 17.84
C PHE A 96 -2.18 2.20 17.66
N THR A 97 -3.02 3.24 17.61
CA THR A 97 -4.44 3.08 17.29
C THR A 97 -4.69 2.95 15.78
N LEU A 98 -3.80 3.51 14.95
CA LEU A 98 -3.75 3.20 13.52
C LEU A 98 -3.15 1.82 13.30
N ARG A 99 -3.77 1.02 12.42
CA ARG A 99 -3.14 -0.19 11.91
C ARG A 99 -1.96 0.18 11.02
N HIS A 100 -1.01 -0.73 10.91
CA HIS A 100 0.19 -0.53 10.09
C HIS A 100 -0.14 -0.09 8.64
N GLY A 101 -1.04 -0.79 7.96
CA GLY A 101 -1.43 -0.45 6.59
C GLY A 101 -2.16 0.91 6.47
N GLU A 102 -2.89 1.32 7.50
CA GLU A 102 -3.54 2.64 7.57
C GLU A 102 -2.50 3.76 7.74
N ALA A 103 -1.48 3.54 8.57
CA ALA A 103 -0.39 4.48 8.71
C ALA A 103 0.48 4.55 7.44
N VAL A 104 0.80 3.41 6.84
CA VAL A 104 1.53 3.32 5.57
C VAL A 104 0.76 3.99 4.44
N SER A 105 -0.57 3.84 4.35
CA SER A 105 -1.36 4.49 3.30
C SER A 105 -1.28 6.01 3.37
N ILE A 106 -1.40 6.60 4.57
CA ILE A 106 -1.22 8.04 4.77
C ILE A 106 0.23 8.44 4.44
N GLY A 107 1.20 7.63 4.86
CA GLY A 107 2.61 7.87 4.60
C GLY A 107 2.97 7.83 3.12
N MET A 108 2.37 6.94 2.32
CA MET A 108 2.55 6.89 0.87
C MET A 108 2.05 8.18 0.22
N VAL A 109 0.89 8.69 0.66
CA VAL A 109 0.35 9.98 0.16
C VAL A 109 1.31 11.12 0.49
N ALA A 110 1.85 11.18 1.71
CA ALA A 110 2.84 12.19 2.08
C ALA A 110 4.13 12.11 1.24
N ALA A 111 4.63 10.89 1.01
CA ALA A 111 5.81 10.64 0.19
C ALA A 111 5.57 11.04 -1.28
N THR A 112 4.43 10.69 -1.86
CA THR A 112 4.06 11.07 -3.23
C THR A 112 3.96 12.58 -3.39
N ARG A 113 3.27 13.27 -2.49
CA ARG A 113 3.18 14.75 -2.51
C ARG A 113 4.56 15.41 -2.44
N THR A 114 5.43 14.88 -1.57
CA THR A 114 6.81 15.35 -1.47
C THR A 114 7.57 15.14 -2.78
N ALA A 115 7.44 13.97 -3.39
CA ALA A 115 8.11 13.68 -4.66
C ALA A 115 7.60 14.56 -5.81
N VAL A 116 6.30 14.83 -5.88
CA VAL A 116 5.70 15.73 -6.87
C VAL A 116 6.19 17.16 -6.67
N ALA A 117 6.17 17.68 -5.43
CA ALA A 117 6.67 19.02 -5.11
C ALA A 117 8.16 19.20 -5.44
N LEU A 118 8.95 18.12 -5.42
CA LEU A 118 10.36 18.10 -5.82
C LEU A 118 10.59 17.85 -7.32
N GLY A 119 9.53 17.63 -8.11
CA GLY A 119 9.64 17.30 -9.54
C GLY A 119 10.19 15.90 -9.82
N LEU A 120 10.12 14.98 -8.86
CA LEU A 120 10.61 13.60 -8.96
C LEU A 120 9.51 12.59 -9.35
N CYS A 121 8.25 13.02 -9.35
CA CYS A 121 7.09 12.21 -9.66
C CYS A 121 6.11 13.01 -10.53
N ASP A 122 5.41 12.31 -11.43
CA ASP A 122 4.36 12.91 -12.26
C ASP A 122 3.21 13.44 -11.38
N GLU A 123 2.78 14.67 -11.63
CA GLU A 123 1.68 15.33 -10.91
C GLU A 123 0.38 14.51 -10.94
N ALA A 124 0.15 13.72 -12.00
CA ALA A 124 -1.02 12.85 -12.10
C ALA A 124 -1.07 11.80 -10.98
N VAL A 125 0.07 11.37 -10.43
CA VAL A 125 0.14 10.37 -9.36
C VAL A 125 -0.43 10.93 -8.04
N GLU A 126 -0.34 12.24 -7.82
CA GLU A 126 -0.86 12.89 -6.61
C GLU A 126 -2.38 12.72 -6.47
N GLY A 127 -3.11 12.62 -7.59
CA GLY A 127 -4.54 12.33 -7.60
C GLY A 127 -4.87 10.83 -7.62
N ARG A 128 -4.12 10.04 -8.39
CA ARG A 128 -4.37 8.61 -8.60
C ARG A 128 -4.23 7.79 -7.32
N LEU A 129 -3.12 7.97 -6.58
CA LEU A 129 -2.85 7.16 -5.40
C LEU A 129 -3.89 7.36 -4.29
N PRO A 130 -4.24 8.58 -3.84
CA PRO A 130 -5.25 8.77 -2.81
C PRO A 130 -6.62 8.22 -3.23
N ALA A 131 -7.02 8.40 -4.49
CA ALA A 131 -8.28 7.88 -5.01
C ALA A 131 -8.32 6.34 -4.95
N LEU A 132 -7.22 5.68 -5.32
CA LEU A 132 -7.09 4.23 -5.22
C LEU A 132 -7.16 3.76 -3.76
N LEU A 133 -6.40 4.37 -2.85
CA LEU A 133 -6.40 4.00 -1.43
C LEU A 133 -7.80 4.11 -0.80
N GLN A 134 -8.51 5.21 -1.08
CA GLN A 134 -9.86 5.44 -0.57
C GLN A 134 -10.86 4.40 -1.09
N ARG A 135 -10.70 3.94 -2.33
CA ARG A 135 -11.54 2.86 -2.90
C ARG A 135 -11.38 1.52 -2.18
N PHE A 136 -10.19 1.26 -1.64
CA PHE A 136 -9.93 0.12 -0.75
C PHE A 136 -10.28 0.41 0.72
N GLY A 137 -10.85 1.57 1.01
CA GLY A 137 -11.26 2.02 2.34
C GLY A 137 -10.12 2.51 3.23
N LEU A 138 -8.91 2.70 2.69
CA LEU A 138 -7.74 3.13 3.44
C LEU A 138 -7.73 4.65 3.67
N PRO A 139 -7.26 5.13 4.82
CA PRO A 139 -7.13 6.56 5.08
C PRO A 139 -5.99 7.17 4.26
N THR A 140 -6.17 8.42 3.86
CA THR A 140 -5.19 9.20 3.08
C THR A 140 -4.73 10.47 3.79
N ARG A 141 -5.25 10.70 5.01
CA ARG A 141 -4.93 11.82 5.89
C ARG A 141 -5.01 11.34 7.34
N TYR A 142 -4.22 11.96 8.22
CA TYR A 142 -4.32 11.80 9.66
C TYR A 142 -4.96 13.06 10.25
N GLU A 143 -6.04 12.90 11.00
CA GLU A 143 -6.77 14.01 11.64
C GLU A 143 -6.54 14.06 13.17
N GLY A 144 -5.87 13.06 13.74
CA GLY A 144 -5.66 12.93 15.18
C GLY A 144 -4.50 13.75 15.74
N TYR A 145 -3.99 14.74 15.00
CA TYR A 145 -2.93 15.64 15.45
C TYR A 145 -3.39 17.09 15.30
N GLU A 146 -3.75 17.72 16.42
CA GLU A 146 -3.83 19.17 16.50
C GLU A 146 -2.45 19.70 16.93
N PRO A 147 -1.80 20.59 16.15
CA PRO A 147 -0.46 21.11 16.45
C PRO A 147 -0.36 21.88 17.76
#